data_AF-A0AAW5ADF8-F1
#
_entry.id   AF-A0AAW5ADF8-F1
#
_cell.length_a   1.000
_cell.length_b   1.000
_cell.length_c   1.000
_cell.angle_alpha   90.00
_cell.angle_beta   90.00
_cell.angle_gamma   90.00
#
_symmetry.space_group_name_H-M   'P 1'
#
loop_
_entity.id
_entity.type
_entity.pdbx_description
1 polymer ?
#
loop_
_entity_poly.entity_id
_entity_poly.type
_entity_poly.pdbx_seq_one_letter_code
_entity_poly.pdbx_strand_id
1 'polypeptide(L)'
;IEINPDSASHLYGTTGGASWDEEWPALSAQRHVKPASLDPEHLKALWRGEVQDSYPQLALIATMALALRGLGHPREQAFELAQQYWDARDKSI
;
A
#
# COMPACT_ATOMS: atom_id res chain seq x y z
N ILE A 1 4.22 9.84 -0.47
CA ILE A 1 4.54 9.02 0.71
C ILE A 1 4.13 7.58 0.38
N GLU A 2 4.93 6.59 0.72
CA GLU A 2 4.57 5.16 0.57
C GLU A 2 4.70 4.46 1.93
N ILE A 3 3.94 3.39 2.13
CA ILE A 3 4.14 2.45 3.25
C ILE A 3 5.13 1.36 2.80
N ASN A 4 6.19 1.15 3.56
CA ASN A 4 7.09 0.03 3.34
C ASN A 4 6.48 -1.26 3.93
N PRO A 5 6.14 -2.27 3.12
CA PRO A 5 5.52 -3.50 3.60
C PRO A 5 6.47 -4.41 4.38
N ASP A 6 7.78 -4.20 4.31
CA ASP A 6 8.78 -5.07 4.94
C ASP A 6 9.18 -4.63 6.35
N SER A 7 8.70 -3.48 6.81
CA SER A 7 9.05 -2.92 8.12
C SER A 7 7.83 -2.34 8.80
N ALA A 8 7.80 -2.41 10.13
CA ALA A 8 6.82 -1.65 10.90
C ALA A 8 6.95 -0.16 10.60
N SER A 9 5.82 0.53 10.51
CA SER A 9 5.73 1.96 10.24
C SER A 9 4.97 2.64 11.37
N HIS A 10 5.57 3.65 12.01
CA HIS A 10 4.86 4.52 12.94
C HIS A 10 4.35 5.74 12.16
N LEU A 11 3.02 5.88 12.12
CA LEU A 11 2.33 6.82 11.28
C LEU A 11 1.69 7.89 12.13
N TYR A 12 1.74 9.12 11.63
CA TYR A 12 1.12 10.28 12.26
C TYR A 12 0.20 10.93 11.24
N GLY A 13 -0.99 11.32 11.68
CA GLY A 13 -1.93 11.98 10.80
C GLY A 13 -2.94 12.84 11.55
N THR A 14 -3.76 13.51 10.77
CA THR A 14 -4.87 14.32 11.28
C THR A 14 -6.09 14.05 10.43
N THR A 15 -7.24 13.89 11.08
CA THR A 15 -8.53 13.69 10.41
C THR A 15 -9.62 14.38 11.22
N GLY A 16 -10.44 15.20 10.56
CA GLY A 16 -11.53 15.93 11.24
C GLY A 16 -11.05 16.88 12.34
N GLY A 17 -9.83 17.41 12.24
CA GLY A 17 -9.24 18.29 13.27
C GLY A 17 -8.65 17.57 14.49
N ALA A 18 -8.73 16.24 14.55
CA ALA A 18 -8.08 15.43 15.58
C ALA A 18 -6.79 14.79 15.05
N SER A 19 -5.73 14.81 15.85
CA SER A 19 -4.49 14.06 15.56
C SER A 19 -4.66 12.60 15.95
N TRP A 20 -3.96 11.73 15.23
CA TRP A 20 -3.83 10.32 15.56
C TRP A 20 -2.42 9.85 15.23
N ASP A 21 -1.97 8.82 15.95
CA ASP A 21 -0.76 8.07 15.63
C ASP A 21 -1.03 6.56 15.76
N GLU A 22 -0.42 5.78 14.88
CA GLU A 22 -0.63 4.34 14.81
C GLU A 22 0.66 3.60 14.43
N GLU A 23 0.88 2.44 15.04
CA GLU A 23 1.91 1.51 14.60
C GLU A 23 1.30 0.48 13.65
N TRP A 24 1.79 0.45 12.42
CA TRP A 24 1.41 -0.55 11.42
C TRP A 24 2.53 -1.59 11.32
N PRO A 25 2.27 -2.87 11.62
CA PRO A 25 3.27 -3.93 11.52
C PRO A 25 3.69 -4.16 10.07
N ALA A 26 4.83 -4.83 9.89
CA ALA A 26 5.24 -5.33 8.59
C ALA A 26 4.16 -6.28 8.01
N LEU A 27 3.91 -6.13 6.70
CA LEU A 27 2.97 -6.96 5.95
C LEU A 27 3.64 -8.19 5.33
N SER A 28 4.96 -8.14 5.15
CA SER A 28 5.74 -9.29 4.70
C SER A 28 6.46 -9.97 5.86
N ALA A 29 6.45 -11.30 5.88
CA ALA A 29 7.22 -12.09 6.84
C ALA A 29 8.73 -12.05 6.56
N GLN A 30 9.12 -11.77 5.31
CA GLN A 30 10.52 -11.69 4.87
C GLN A 30 10.74 -10.41 4.08
N ARG A 31 11.92 -9.81 4.25
CA ARG A 31 12.29 -8.63 3.50
C ARG A 31 12.51 -8.97 2.03
N HIS A 32 11.87 -8.23 1.14
CA HIS A 32 12.07 -8.37 -0.29
C HIS A 32 13.44 -7.81 -0.70
N VAL A 33 14.02 -8.41 -1.74
CA VAL A 33 15.24 -7.89 -2.34
C VAL A 33 14.88 -6.65 -3.12
N LYS A 34 15.36 -5.49 -2.66
CA LYS A 34 15.14 -4.24 -3.38
C LYS A 34 15.83 -4.34 -4.75
N PRO A 35 15.09 -4.15 -5.87
CA PRO A 35 15.72 -4.13 -7.19
C PRO A 35 16.71 -2.98 -7.28
N ALA A 36 17.75 -3.14 -8.10
CA ALA A 36 18.81 -2.14 -8.26
C ALA A 36 18.29 -0.79 -8.77
N SER A 37 17.17 -0.81 -9.50
CA SER A 37 16.46 0.38 -9.98
C SER A 37 14.95 0.14 -9.96
N LEU A 38 14.19 1.23 -9.86
CA LEU A 38 12.75 1.22 -10.07
C LEU A 38 12.48 1.26 -11.58
N ASP A 39 11.88 0.21 -12.12
CA ASP A 39 11.50 0.13 -13.53
C ASP A 39 10.01 0.48 -13.69
N PRO A 40 9.66 1.60 -14.34
CA PRO A 40 8.27 1.97 -14.60
C PRO A 40 7.50 0.92 -15.41
N GLU A 41 8.15 0.23 -16.35
CA GLU A 41 7.49 -0.79 -17.16
C GLU A 41 7.12 -2.02 -16.33
N HIS A 42 7.94 -2.38 -15.34
CA HIS A 42 7.62 -3.44 -14.38
C HIS A 42 6.40 -3.08 -13.52
N LEU A 43 6.33 -1.84 -13.04
CA LEU A 43 5.16 -1.35 -12.28
C LEU A 43 3.89 -1.36 -13.13
N LYS A 44 4.02 -1.02 -14.41
CA LYS A 44 2.92 -1.06 -15.37
C LYS A 44 2.46 -2.50 -15.65
N ALA A 45 3.39 -3.42 -15.88
CA ALA A 45 3.09 -4.85 -16.05
C ALA A 45 2.39 -5.42 -14.81
N LEU A 46 2.82 -5.03 -13.60
CA LEU A 46 2.16 -5.42 -12.34
C LEU A 46 0.74 -4.87 -12.28
N TRP A 47 0.55 -3.59 -12.62
CA TRP A 47 -0.77 -2.97 -12.67
C TRP A 47 -1.71 -3.71 -13.64
N ARG A 48 -1.23 -4.10 -14.81
CA ARG A 48 -2.01 -4.90 -15.77
C ARG A 48 -2.25 -6.34 -15.32
N GLY A 49 -1.50 -6.82 -14.32
CA GLY A 49 -1.54 -8.20 -13.85
C GLY A 49 -0.76 -9.17 -14.74
N GLU A 50 0.15 -8.65 -15.57
CA GLU A 50 1.04 -9.42 -16.45
C GLU A 50 2.19 -10.07 -15.66
N VAL A 51 2.59 -9.44 -14.56
CA VAL A 51 3.58 -9.98 -13.61
C VAL A 51 3.01 -10.03 -12.20
N GLN A 52 3.57 -10.91 -11.37
CA GLN A 52 3.27 -11.02 -9.95
C GLN A 52 4.52 -10.66 -9.16
N ASP A 53 4.43 -9.61 -8.36
CA ASP A 53 5.50 -9.17 -7.47
C ASP A 53 4.88 -8.63 -6.18
N SER A 54 5.13 -9.34 -5.07
CA SER A 54 4.49 -9.09 -3.79
C SER A 54 4.92 -7.78 -3.17
N TYR A 55 6.16 -7.33 -3.37
CA TYR A 55 6.64 -6.07 -2.77
C TYR A 55 5.86 -4.84 -3.27
N PRO A 56 5.89 -4.51 -4.57
CA PRO A 56 5.21 -3.32 -5.09
C PRO A 56 3.70 -3.42 -4.92
N GLN A 57 3.12 -4.64 -4.98
CA GLN A 57 1.70 -4.84 -4.72
C GLN A 57 1.33 -4.50 -3.26
N LEU A 58 2.05 -5.06 -2.28
CA LEU A 58 1.79 -4.79 -0.86
C LEU A 58 2.02 -3.31 -0.52
N ALA A 59 3.09 -2.71 -1.06
CA ALA A 59 3.39 -1.29 -0.87
C ALA A 59 2.25 -0.40 -1.42
N LEU A 60 1.72 -0.73 -2.60
CA LEU A 60 0.63 0.01 -3.23
C LEU A 60 -0.68 -0.12 -2.43
N ILE A 61 -1.06 -1.33 -2.03
CA ILE A 61 -2.26 -1.58 -1.21
C ILE A 61 -2.14 -0.87 0.14
N ALA A 62 -1.00 -0.99 0.84
CA ALA A 62 -0.80 -0.34 2.12
C ALA A 62 -0.80 1.20 2.02
N THR A 63 -0.27 1.75 0.93
CA THR A 63 -0.29 3.19 0.68
C THR A 63 -1.70 3.69 0.41
N MET A 64 -2.51 2.94 -0.36
CA MET A 64 -3.94 3.25 -0.55
C MET A 64 -4.70 3.18 0.78
N ALA A 65 -4.44 2.15 1.59
CA ALA A 65 -5.03 2.01 2.93
C ALA A 65 -4.66 3.20 3.83
N LEU A 66 -3.42 3.69 3.78
CA LEU A 66 -3.02 4.88 4.53
C LEU A 66 -3.81 6.13 4.10
N ALA A 67 -4.00 6.33 2.80
CA ALA A 67 -4.79 7.45 2.29
C ALA A 67 -6.25 7.36 2.79
N LEU A 68 -6.87 6.18 2.71
CA LEU A 68 -8.21 5.92 3.23
C LEU A 68 -8.30 6.11 4.75
N ARG A 69 -7.26 5.72 5.49
CA ARG A 69 -7.15 5.97 6.93
C ARG A 69 -7.14 7.46 7.24
N GLY A 70 -6.42 8.26 6.44
CA GLY A 70 -6.42 9.72 6.54
C GLY A 70 -7.78 10.36 6.25
N LEU A 71 -8.60 9.71 5.41
CA LEU A 71 -9.98 10.12 5.11
C LEU A 71 -10.99 9.71 6.18
N GLY A 72 -10.55 8.99 7.22
CA GLY A 72 -11.38 8.65 8.39
C GLY A 72 -11.89 7.21 8.43
N HIS A 73 -11.48 6.35 7.49
CA HIS A 73 -11.76 4.92 7.60
C HIS A 73 -10.88 4.27 8.67
N PRO A 74 -11.41 3.41 9.56
CA PRO A 74 -10.58 2.57 10.42
C PRO A 74 -9.58 1.74 9.60
N ARG A 75 -8.41 1.43 10.17
CA ARG A 75 -7.32 0.74 9.48
C ARG A 75 -7.80 -0.52 8.75
N GLU A 76 -8.53 -1.40 9.43
CA GLU A 76 -9.00 -2.67 8.87
C GLU A 76 -9.89 -2.44 7.64
N GLN A 77 -10.88 -1.54 7.75
CA GLN A 77 -11.77 -1.17 6.64
C GLN A 77 -11.01 -0.49 5.50
N ALA A 78 -9.98 0.30 5.82
CA ALA A 78 -9.14 0.94 4.82
C ALA A 78 -8.35 -0.09 4.00
N PHE A 79 -7.86 -1.16 4.62
CA PHE A 79 -7.22 -2.27 3.92
C PHE A 79 -8.20 -3.06 3.05
N GLU A 80 -9.40 -3.37 3.56
CA GLU A 80 -10.44 -4.04 2.78
C GLU A 80 -10.82 -3.23 1.53
N LEU A 81 -11.02 -1.92 1.67
CA LEU A 81 -11.38 -1.04 0.57
C LEU A 81 -10.20 -0.84 -0.42
N ALA A 82 -8.97 -0.74 0.09
CA ALA A 82 -7.78 -0.71 -0.76
C ALA A 82 -7.63 -1.98 -1.61
N GLN A 83 -7.93 -3.15 -1.02
CA GLN A 83 -7.96 -4.43 -1.74
C GLN A 83 -9.05 -4.44 -2.81
N GLN A 84 -10.26 -3.96 -2.50
CA GLN A 84 -11.34 -3.84 -3.48
C GLN A 84 -10.96 -2.94 -4.67
N TYR A 85 -10.31 -1.80 -4.43
CA TYR A 85 -9.81 -0.92 -5.49
C TYR A 85 -8.72 -1.59 -6.33
N TRP A 86 -7.80 -2.31 -5.69
CA TRP A 86 -6.80 -3.09 -6.41
C TRP A 86 -7.44 -4.14 -7.32
N ASP A 87 -8.43 -4.88 -6.84
CA ASP A 87 -9.08 -5.95 -7.60
C ASP A 87 -9.94 -5.40 -8.75
N ALA A 88 -10.58 -4.25 -8.54
CA ALA A 88 -11.43 -3.56 -9.52
C ALA A 88 -10.66 -2.61 -10.46
N ARG A 89 -9.34 -2.54 -10.37
CA ARG A 89 -8.53 -1.60 -11.15
C ARG A 89 -8.66 -1.83 -12.65
N ASP A 90 -8.56 -0.74 -13.43
CA ASP A 90 -8.50 -0.82 -14.88
C ASP A 90 -7.14 -1.36 -15.34
N LYS A 91 -7.13 -2.59 -15.85
CA LYS A 91 -5.93 -3.29 -16.32
C LYS A 91 -5.55 -2.97 -17.77
N SER A 92 -6.26 -2.06 -18.44
CA SER A 92 -5.97 -1.70 -19.85
C SER A 92 -4.89 -0.62 -20.01
N ILE A 93 -4.50 0.04 -18.91
CA ILE A 93 -3.53 1.16 -18.85
C ILE A 93 -2.14 0.73 -19.23
#